data_AF-A0AAN0MK16-F1
#
_entry.id   AF-A0AAN0MK16-F1
#
_cell.length_a   1.000
_cell.length_b   1.000
_cell.length_c   1.000
_cell.angle_alpha   90.00
_cell.angle_beta   90.00
_cell.angle_gamma   90.00
#
_symmetry.space_group_name_H-M   'P 1'
#
loop_
_entity.id
_entity.type
_entity.pdbx_description
1 polymer ?
#
loop_
_entity_poly.entity_id
_entity_poly.type
_entity_poly.pdbx_seq_one_letter_code
_entity_poly.pdbx_strand_id
1 'polypeptide(L)'
;MTKSASTSKKPRKQYTSEFRQEALKLAERIGVPAAARQRCVYESPLYNWRTKLQQQLTSSERENELATENARLKRQLAYPASSELVTTTVPGVL
;
A
#
# COMPACT_ATOMS: atom_id res chain seq x y z
N MET A 1 1.44 -15.44 -39.78
CA MET A 1 0.97 -15.84 -38.43
C MET A 1 2.12 -16.49 -37.68
N THR A 2 2.79 -15.77 -36.78
CA THR A 2 3.89 -16.30 -35.97
C THR A 2 3.33 -16.92 -34.68
N LYS A 3 3.69 -18.18 -34.42
CA LYS A 3 3.23 -18.99 -33.29
C LYS A 3 3.85 -18.48 -31.98
N SER A 4 3.02 -18.15 -30.98
CA SER A 4 3.47 -17.80 -29.63
C SER A 4 4.00 -19.04 -28.90
N ALA A 5 5.29 -19.03 -28.56
CA ALA A 5 5.90 -20.06 -27.73
C ALA A 5 5.44 -19.90 -26.27
N SER A 6 4.64 -20.84 -25.78
CA SER A 6 4.27 -20.95 -24.38
C SER A 6 5.44 -21.48 -23.56
N THR A 7 6.27 -20.58 -23.02
CA THR A 7 7.31 -20.98 -22.06
C THR A 7 6.63 -21.41 -20.76
N SER A 8 6.48 -22.71 -20.55
CA SER A 8 6.07 -23.28 -19.27
C SER A 8 7.12 -22.91 -18.20
N LYS A 9 6.85 -21.86 -17.42
CA LYS A 9 7.73 -21.45 -16.32
C LYS A 9 7.39 -22.31 -15.10
N LYS A 10 8.40 -23.00 -14.56
CA LYS A 10 8.30 -23.77 -13.30
C LYS A 10 7.61 -22.91 -12.23
N PRO A 11 6.66 -23.46 -11.44
CA PRO A 11 6.01 -22.72 -10.37
C PRO A 11 7.08 -22.20 -9.41
N ARG A 12 7.14 -20.87 -9.25
CA ARG A 12 8.12 -20.26 -8.33
C ARG A 12 7.81 -20.73 -6.91
N LYS A 13 8.84 -21.12 -6.15
CA LYS A 13 8.71 -21.36 -4.70
C LYS A 13 8.05 -20.14 -4.06
N GLN A 14 6.83 -20.31 -3.57
CA GLN A 14 6.13 -19.28 -2.82
C GLN A 14 6.40 -19.48 -1.33
N TYR A 15 6.88 -18.43 -0.67
CA TYR A 15 7.01 -18.41 0.78
C TYR A 15 5.71 -17.87 1.38
N THR A 16 5.21 -18.47 2.47
CA THR A 16 4.06 -17.97 3.22
C THR A 16 4.33 -16.59 3.81
N SER A 17 3.29 -15.83 4.15
CA SER A 17 3.42 -14.51 4.78
C SER A 17 4.15 -14.60 6.12
N GLU A 18 3.78 -15.58 6.96
CA GLU A 18 4.39 -15.81 8.28
C GLU A 18 5.89 -16.08 8.17
N PHE A 19 6.29 -16.95 7.23
CA PHE A 19 7.70 -17.25 7.01
C PHE A 19 8.51 -15.99 6.65
N ARG A 20 7.94 -15.12 5.78
CA ARG A 20 8.59 -13.86 5.39
C ARG A 20 8.72 -12.92 6.59
N GLN A 21 7.67 -12.78 7.40
CA GLN A 21 7.68 -11.93 8.60
C GLN A 21 8.71 -12.40 9.62
N GLU A 22 8.77 -13.71 9.88
CA GLU A 22 9.76 -14.28 10.79
C GLU A 22 11.19 -14.08 10.29
N ALA A 23 11.44 -14.28 8.99
CA ALA A 23 12.75 -14.07 8.40
C ALA A 23 13.16 -12.59 8.43
N LEU A 24 12.23 -11.67 8.22
CA LEU A 24 12.47 -10.22 8.33
C LEU A 24 12.74 -9.80 9.78
N LYS A 25 11.94 -10.25 10.74
CA LYS A 25 12.15 -9.99 12.18
C LYS A 25 13.51 -10.51 12.66
N LEU A 26 13.95 -11.64 12.10
CA LEU A 26 15.26 -12.20 12.41
C LEU A 26 16.39 -11.38 11.72
N ALA A 27 16.18 -10.93 10.48
CA ALA A 27 17.10 -10.04 9.78
C ALA A 27 17.28 -8.67 10.46
N GLU A 28 16.26 -8.14 11.13
CA GLU A 28 16.38 -6.93 11.95
C GLU A 28 17.28 -7.14 13.18
N ARG A 29 17.28 -8.34 13.76
CA ARG A 29 18.03 -8.65 14.98
C ARG A 29 19.48 -9.01 14.72
N ILE A 30 19.76 -9.81 13.68
CA ILE A 30 21.10 -10.38 13.43
C ILE A 30 21.67 -10.04 12.05
N GLY A 31 20.94 -9.28 11.23
CA GLY A 31 21.32 -8.93 9.87
C GLY A 31 20.88 -9.96 8.81
N VAL A 32 20.75 -9.49 7.57
CA VAL A 32 20.26 -10.29 6.42
C VAL A 32 21.09 -11.56 6.16
N PRO A 33 22.45 -11.52 6.14
CA PRO A 33 23.24 -12.71 5.84
C PRO A 33 23.11 -13.80 6.91
N ALA A 34 23.06 -13.40 8.18
CA ALA A 34 22.90 -14.35 9.27
C ALA A 34 21.48 -14.92 9.31
N ALA A 35 20.46 -14.11 9.02
CA ALA A 35 19.08 -14.56 8.95
C ALA A 35 18.81 -15.52 7.80
N ALA A 36 19.42 -15.28 6.64
CA ALA A 36 19.38 -16.15 5.47
C ALA A 36 19.92 -17.55 5.81
N ARG A 37 21.08 -17.61 6.48
CA ARG A 37 21.67 -18.86 6.95
C ARG A 37 20.78 -19.59 7.94
N GLN A 38 20.23 -18.89 8.94
CA GLN A 38 19.41 -19.51 9.99
C GLN A 38 18.05 -20.01 9.48
N ARG A 39 17.46 -19.33 8.49
CA ARG A 39 16.17 -19.71 7.89
C ARG A 39 16.32 -20.54 6.62
N CYS A 40 17.54 -20.96 6.27
CA CYS A 40 17.88 -21.73 5.08
C CYS A 40 17.29 -21.15 3.78
N VAL A 41 17.30 -19.82 3.66
CA VAL A 41 16.81 -19.11 2.47
C VAL A 41 17.92 -18.29 1.85
N TYR A 42 17.79 -18.05 0.54
CA TYR A 42 18.68 -17.14 -0.16
C TYR A 42 18.52 -15.71 0.38
N GLU A 43 19.62 -14.96 0.37
CA GLU A 43 19.63 -13.56 0.80
C GLU A 43 18.81 -12.66 -0.13
N SER A 44 18.75 -12.97 -1.43
CA SER A 44 18.03 -12.18 -2.44
C SER A 44 16.54 -11.97 -2.12
N PRO A 45 15.75 -13.01 -1.76
CA PRO A 45 14.39 -12.83 -1.24
C PRO A 45 14.28 -11.87 -0.07
N LEU A 46 15.20 -11.92 0.90
CA LEU A 46 15.16 -11.07 2.09
C LEU A 46 15.35 -9.59 1.73
N TYR A 47 16.29 -9.26 0.84
CA TYR A 47 16.45 -7.89 0.34
C TYR A 47 15.20 -7.41 -0.39
N ASN A 48 14.64 -8.23 -1.28
CA ASN A 48 13.42 -7.90 -2.02
C ASN A 48 12.22 -7.68 -1.09
N TRP A 49 12.07 -8.50 -0.04
CA TRP A 49 10.98 -8.34 0.94
C TRP A 49 11.16 -7.09 1.78
N ARG A 50 12.38 -6.77 2.21
CA ARG A 50 12.67 -5.53 2.94
C ARG A 50 12.32 -4.30 2.10
N THR A 51 12.76 -4.26 0.84
CA THR A 51 12.43 -3.16 -0.07
C THR A 51 10.92 -3.03 -0.28
N LYS A 52 10.21 -4.15 -0.45
CA LYS A 52 8.75 -4.13 -0.56
C LYS A 52 8.07 -3.63 0.71
N LEU A 53 8.55 -4.04 1.89
CA LEU A 53 8.02 -3.57 3.17
C LEU A 53 8.21 -2.06 3.31
N GLN A 54 9.40 -1.55 2.98
CA GLN A 54 9.67 -0.11 2.98
C GLN A 54 8.77 0.66 2.00
N GLN A 55 8.61 0.14 0.78
CA GLN A 55 7.72 0.77 -0.21
C GLN A 55 6.26 0.82 0.28
N GLN A 56 5.78 -0.23 0.95
CA GLN A 56 4.43 -0.26 1.51
C GLN A 56 4.24 0.71 2.68
N LEU A 57 5.26 0.85 3.54
CA LEU A 57 5.24 1.86 4.61
C LEU A 57 5.21 3.27 4.03
N THR A 58 6.12 3.58 3.09
CA THR A 58 6.17 4.90 2.45
C THR A 58 4.91 5.19 1.63
N SER A 59 4.31 4.20 0.98
CA SER A 59 3.02 4.41 0.29
C SER A 59 1.90 4.68 1.28
N SER A 60 1.85 3.94 2.38
CA SER A 60 0.85 4.14 3.44
C SER A 60 0.99 5.51 4.12
N GLU A 61 2.22 5.98 4.37
CA GLU A 61 2.49 7.32 4.90
C GLU A 61 1.98 8.41 3.94
N ARG A 62 2.28 8.29 2.65
CA ARG A 62 1.78 9.21 1.62
C ARG A 62 0.25 9.20 1.54
N GLU A 63 -0.36 8.03 1.57
CA GLU A 63 -1.82 7.88 1.58
C GLU A 63 -2.44 8.53 2.83
N ASN A 64 -1.81 8.39 3.99
CA ASN A 64 -2.25 9.02 5.23
C ASN A 64 -2.13 10.55 5.19
N GLU A 65 -1.06 11.08 4.60
CA GLU A 65 -0.88 12.52 4.37
C GLU A 65 -1.97 13.06 3.43
N LEU A 66 -2.23 12.36 2.31
CA LEU A 66 -3.31 12.70 1.38
C LEU A 66 -4.69 12.62 2.04
N ALA A 67 -4.92 11.67 2.96
CA ALA A 67 -6.16 11.57 3.72
C ALA A 67 -6.33 12.73 4.71
N THR A 68 -5.24 13.14 5.35
CA THR A 68 -5.20 14.30 6.26
C THR A 68 -5.49 15.59 5.52
N GLU A 69 -4.83 15.81 4.38
CA GLU A 69 -5.09 16.95 3.50
C GLU A 69 -6.51 16.90 2.92
N ASN A 70 -7.02 15.73 2.51
CA ASN A 70 -8.43 15.60 2.11
C ASN A 70 -9.40 15.98 3.23
N ALA A 71 -9.13 15.57 4.48
CA ALA A 71 -9.97 15.95 5.61
C ALA A 71 -9.92 17.46 5.89
N ARG A 72 -8.73 18.06 5.77
CA ARG A 72 -8.54 19.52 5.87
C ARG A 72 -9.31 20.25 4.77
N LEU A 73 -9.14 19.85 3.52
CA LEU A 73 -9.82 20.44 2.36
C LEU A 73 -11.34 20.26 2.49
N LYS A 74 -11.83 19.09 2.91
CA LYS A 74 -13.27 18.86 3.16
C LYS A 74 -13.83 19.78 4.25
N ARG A 75 -13.08 20.09 5.31
CA ARG A 75 -13.48 21.07 6.33
C ARG A 75 -13.50 22.50 5.78
N GLN A 76 -12.56 22.86 4.91
CA GLN A 76 -12.56 24.15 4.22
C GLN A 76 -13.75 24.27 3.25
N LEU A 77 -14.06 23.22 2.50
CA LEU A 77 -15.21 23.16 1.59
C LEU A 77 -16.55 23.09 2.33
N ALA A 78 -16.58 22.60 3.57
CA ALA A 78 -17.77 22.65 4.41
C ALA A 78 -18.09 24.07 4.92
N TYR A 79 -17.16 25.03 4.82
CA TYR A 79 -17.33 26.40 5.33
C TYR A 79 -17.86 27.46 4.31
N PRO A 80 -17.98 27.19 3.00
CA PRO A 80 -18.82 28.03 2.12
C PRO A 80 -19.95 27.26 1.41
N ALA A 81 -20.60 26.31 2.09
CA ALA A 81 -21.86 25.71 1.61
C ALA A 81 -23.08 26.11 2.47
N SER A 82 -22.96 27.19 3.27
CA SER A 82 -24.04 27.69 4.14
C SER A 82 -24.59 29.05 3.70
N SER A 83 -24.26 29.54 2.49
CA SER A 83 -24.84 30.77 1.94
C SER A 83 -25.45 30.63 0.55
N GLU A 84 -25.78 29.41 0.11
CA GLU A 84 -26.49 29.21 -1.16
C GLU A 84 -27.57 28.12 -1.05
N LEU A 85 -28.40 28.22 -0.01
CA LEU A 85 -29.73 27.61 0.00
C LEU A 85 -30.73 28.65 0.55
N VAL A 86 -30.91 29.75 -0.19
CA VAL A 86 -32.16 30.51 -0.09
C VAL A 86 -33.20 29.74 -0.91
N THR A 87 -33.85 28.83 -0.20
CA THR A 87 -35.18 28.36 -0.51
C THR A 87 -36.11 29.58 -0.59
N THR A 88 -36.42 30.07 -1.79
CA THR A 88 -37.65 30.82 -2.00
C THR A 88 -38.45 30.14 -3.10
N THR A 89 -39.11 29.07 -2.69
CA THR A 89 -40.34 28.62 -3.35
C THR A 89 -41.28 29.82 -3.32
N VAL A 90 -41.65 30.35 -4.48
CA VAL A 90 -42.65 31.41 -4.58
C VAL A 90 -44.01 30.72 -4.45
N PRO A 91 -44.81 30.98 -3.40
CA PRO A 91 -46.14 30.39 -3.29
C PRO A 91 -47.08 31.10 -4.29
N GLY A 92 -47.87 30.32 -5.04
CA GLY A 92 -48.87 30.85 -5.97
C GLY A 92 -50.09 31.47 -5.28
N VAL A 93 -50.98 32.01 -6.14
CA VAL A 93 -52.32 32.63 -5.89
C VAL A 93 -52.20 34.14 -5.58
N LEU A 94 -52.68 35.09 -6.41
CA LEU A 94 -53.88 35.18 -7.27
C LEU A 94 -53.57 35.55 -8.73
#